data_AF-A0A3D3LNC7-F1
#
_entry.id   AF-A0A3D3LNC7-F1
#
_cell.length_a   1.000
_cell.length_b   1.000
_cell.length_c   1.000
_cell.angle_alpha   90.00
_cell.angle_beta   90.00
_cell.angle_gamma   90.00
#
_symmetry.space_group_name_H-M   'P 1'
#
loop_
_entity.id
_entity.type
_entity.pdbx_description
1 polymer ?
#
loop_
_entity_poly.entity_id
_entity_poly.type
_entity_poly.pdbx_seq_one_letter_code
_entity_poly.pdbx_strand_id
1 'polypeptide(L)'
;MNKRLLVYFNEFSAIPIEVRNSFYNSKLKNLNSINNKNLVLYKIIENFLIGREKGIEWDNFKISKKLNVSEYMLNCHRSRLLKQLREFYFNCKPAADISILEKGFEYMKNSMIREAKNSFDRCKNKISDPDTLSRIYEFYSIYYHRHRDKIRFSKNLSEFKNLYNRSRRKKIKNSDRTKILIRYKYAESLGHQFILRTEKSYEISLKILYDCLKLSEKIKYIPEILKFRFLIGNLEIENSSFDKARNHFSKGLALATKNKFFTESKLFKTKLNHLDFLNDNSLASKLTSETLKIYDNLPVTVYSDYRLHILFHLLRFSSFATDKHLFNSLSLKLVNELFLYSRFADAFFRYYTLKTDEYIDKLHVWYYDNNKLNVELNSEILNAFVSFNYRSIFSLRKLYGNDQLFFVYITQIEIEFWKWENAVFENANFFIKKIERILRNNHSISNTEYFHTLKFCINILQDSKIMSDKTLIKKYYPVFISLIENLKNKDRKYNIIYDLTLLKFLSQKLNIKIFSDKTEKLFLWIKNKKPELIKRLLIPVYSQTA
;
A
#
# COMPACT_ATOMS: atom_id res chain seq x y z
N MET A 1 -21.04 7.55 0.02
CA MET A 1 -21.12 6.07 0.16
C MET A 1 -20.52 5.60 1.49
N ASN A 2 -21.19 4.72 2.25
CA ASN A 2 -20.68 4.17 3.52
C ASN A 2 -19.44 3.28 3.29
N LYS A 3 -18.47 3.30 4.23
CA LYS A 3 -17.25 2.47 4.23
C LYS A 3 -17.48 1.00 3.89
N ARG A 4 -18.54 0.37 4.41
CA ARG A 4 -18.84 -1.05 4.12
C ARG A 4 -19.16 -1.31 2.65
N LEU A 5 -19.86 -0.38 2.01
CA LEU A 5 -20.19 -0.45 0.58
C LEU A 5 -18.94 -0.21 -0.28
N LEU A 6 -18.12 0.77 0.09
CA LEU A 6 -16.86 1.03 -0.60
C LEU A 6 -15.94 -0.19 -0.61
N VAL A 7 -15.79 -0.85 0.55
CA VAL A 7 -15.00 -2.09 0.67
C VAL A 7 -15.59 -3.19 -0.22
N TYR A 8 -16.92 -3.37 -0.18
CA TYR A 8 -17.59 -4.37 -1.00
C TYR A 8 -17.31 -4.19 -2.49
N PHE A 9 -17.49 -2.98 -3.02
CA PHE A 9 -17.29 -2.72 -4.45
C PHE A 9 -15.84 -2.85 -4.87
N ASN A 10 -14.90 -2.42 -4.03
CA ASN A 10 -13.48 -2.56 -4.34
C ASN A 10 -13.03 -4.03 -4.28
N GLU A 11 -13.54 -4.83 -3.34
CA GLU A 11 -13.27 -6.28 -3.33
C GLU A 11 -13.85 -6.96 -4.57
N PHE A 12 -15.06 -6.57 -4.98
CA PHE A 12 -15.71 -7.12 -6.16
C PHE A 12 -14.96 -6.75 -7.44
N SER A 13 -14.61 -5.47 -7.62
CA SER A 13 -13.89 -4.98 -8.80
C SER A 13 -12.43 -5.45 -8.87
N ALA A 14 -11.83 -5.80 -7.73
CA ALA A 14 -10.47 -6.34 -7.68
C ALA A 14 -10.34 -7.73 -8.32
N ILE A 15 -11.44 -8.47 -8.48
CA ILE A 15 -11.46 -9.74 -9.21
C ILE A 15 -11.44 -9.42 -10.71
N PRO A 16 -10.50 -9.97 -11.52
CA PRO A 16 -10.39 -9.64 -12.95
C PRO A 16 -11.71 -9.83 -13.71
N ILE A 17 -12.00 -8.94 -14.66
CA ILE A 17 -13.29 -8.93 -15.37
C ILE A 17 -13.54 -10.23 -16.12
N GLU A 18 -12.49 -10.86 -16.65
CA GLU A 18 -12.53 -12.16 -17.32
C GLU A 18 -13.00 -13.27 -16.37
N VAL A 19 -12.54 -13.22 -15.12
CA VAL A 19 -12.95 -14.16 -14.06
C VAL A 19 -14.39 -13.87 -13.63
N ARG A 20 -14.78 -12.60 -13.49
CA ARG A 20 -16.16 -12.24 -13.14
C ARG A 20 -17.15 -12.66 -14.23
N ASN A 21 -16.80 -12.45 -15.50
CA ASN A 21 -17.58 -12.91 -16.66
C ASN A 21 -17.66 -14.43 -16.73
N SER A 22 -16.56 -15.14 -16.49
CA SER A 22 -16.54 -16.61 -16.43
C SER A 22 -17.43 -17.14 -15.31
N PHE A 23 -17.38 -16.51 -14.13
CA PHE A 23 -18.27 -16.81 -13.01
C PHE A 23 -19.75 -16.58 -13.40
N TYR A 24 -20.06 -15.42 -13.99
CA TYR A 24 -21.42 -15.09 -14.42
C TYR A 24 -21.97 -16.12 -15.43
N ASN A 25 -21.18 -16.45 -16.46
CA ASN A 25 -21.53 -17.44 -17.47
C ASN A 25 -21.72 -18.84 -16.89
N SER A 26 -20.87 -19.25 -15.92
CA SER A 26 -21.03 -20.52 -15.22
C SER A 26 -22.36 -20.63 -14.46
N LYS A 27 -22.88 -19.51 -13.95
CA LYS A 27 -24.16 -19.46 -13.24
C LYS A 27 -25.36 -19.41 -14.18
N LEU A 28 -25.22 -18.82 -15.36
CA LEU A 28 -26.26 -18.78 -16.38
C LEU A 28 -26.62 -20.16 -16.92
N LYS A 29 -25.62 -21.05 -17.06
CA LYS A 29 -25.80 -22.42 -17.58
C LYS A 29 -26.72 -23.32 -16.73
N ASN A 30 -27.09 -22.89 -15.51
CA ASN A 30 -28.08 -23.60 -14.70
C ASN A 30 -29.50 -23.13 -15.06
N LEU A 31 -30.39 -24.06 -15.44
CA LEU A 31 -31.73 -23.83 -16.02
C LEU A 31 -32.69 -22.92 -15.19
N ASN A 32 -32.41 -22.67 -13.90
CA ASN A 32 -33.20 -21.78 -13.03
C ASN A 32 -32.65 -20.32 -12.93
N SER A 33 -31.85 -19.86 -13.89
CA SER A 33 -31.02 -18.64 -13.77
C SER A 33 -31.73 -17.30 -14.06
N ILE A 34 -32.82 -17.29 -14.85
CA ILE A 34 -33.42 -16.04 -15.37
C ILE A 34 -34.05 -15.17 -14.26
N ASN A 35 -34.57 -15.78 -13.18
CA ASN A 35 -35.14 -15.08 -12.01
C ASN A 35 -34.22 -15.08 -10.76
N ASN A 36 -32.95 -15.46 -10.90
CA ASN A 36 -32.04 -15.51 -9.77
C ASN A 36 -31.64 -14.08 -9.36
N LYS A 37 -32.17 -13.59 -8.24
CA LYS A 37 -31.88 -12.25 -7.67
C LYS A 37 -30.38 -11.94 -7.57
N ASN A 38 -29.51 -12.94 -7.39
CA ASN A 38 -28.06 -12.73 -7.35
C ASN A 38 -27.47 -12.38 -8.73
N LEU A 39 -28.02 -12.93 -9.83
CA LEU A 39 -27.57 -12.61 -11.20
C LEU A 39 -28.07 -11.26 -11.68
N VAL A 40 -29.30 -10.88 -11.29
CA VAL A 40 -29.81 -9.52 -11.50
C VAL A 40 -28.95 -8.52 -10.72
N LEU A 41 -28.64 -8.81 -9.45
CA LEU A 41 -27.75 -8.00 -8.63
C LEU A 41 -26.35 -7.88 -9.23
N TYR A 42 -25.78 -8.97 -9.77
CA TYR A 42 -24.48 -8.92 -10.45
C TYR A 42 -24.48 -7.89 -11.60
N LYS A 43 -25.48 -7.92 -12.48
CA LYS A 43 -25.61 -6.94 -13.58
C LYS A 43 -25.75 -5.51 -13.07
N ILE A 44 -26.53 -5.30 -12.01
CA ILE A 44 -26.65 -3.98 -11.36
C ILE A 44 -25.29 -3.50 -10.85
N ILE A 45 -24.49 -4.38 -10.24
CA ILE A 45 -23.15 -4.06 -9.74
C ILE A 45 -22.19 -3.72 -10.89
N GLU A 46 -22.12 -4.52 -11.96
CA GLU A 46 -21.26 -4.23 -13.11
C GLU A 46 -21.61 -2.87 -13.74
N ASN A 47 -22.91 -2.60 -13.95
CA ASN A 47 -23.35 -1.30 -14.48
C ASN A 47 -22.98 -0.14 -13.55
N PHE A 48 -23.09 -0.34 -12.24
CA PHE A 48 -22.65 0.64 -11.26
C PHE A 48 -21.14 0.86 -11.32
N LEU A 49 -20.32 -0.19 -11.43
CA LEU A 49 -18.87 -0.06 -11.50
C LEU A 49 -18.43 0.72 -12.75
N ILE A 50 -19.06 0.48 -13.90
CA ILE A 50 -18.83 1.24 -15.14
C ILE A 50 -19.31 2.69 -15.01
N GLY A 51 -20.49 2.89 -14.41
CA GLY A 51 -21.12 4.20 -14.30
C GLY A 51 -20.56 5.09 -13.19
N ARG A 52 -19.86 4.53 -12.20
CA ARG A 52 -19.35 5.28 -11.04
C ARG A 52 -18.37 6.37 -11.45
N GLU A 53 -17.56 6.16 -12.49
CA GLU A 53 -16.65 7.18 -13.02
C GLU A 53 -17.41 8.34 -13.68
N LYS A 54 -18.64 8.09 -14.13
CA LYS A 54 -19.58 9.08 -14.69
C LYS A 54 -20.49 9.70 -13.63
N GLY A 55 -20.18 9.53 -12.34
CA GLY A 55 -20.95 10.11 -11.23
C GLY A 55 -22.21 9.34 -10.82
N ILE A 56 -22.44 8.11 -11.33
CA ILE A 56 -23.59 7.31 -10.89
C ILE A 56 -23.44 6.91 -9.42
N GLU A 57 -24.44 7.25 -8.61
CA GLU A 57 -24.48 6.91 -7.20
C GLU A 57 -25.18 5.57 -6.92
N TRP A 58 -24.74 4.90 -5.86
CA TRP A 58 -25.36 3.66 -5.39
C TRP A 58 -26.55 3.96 -4.46
N ASP A 59 -27.75 3.55 -4.88
CA ASP A 59 -28.98 3.72 -4.13
C ASP A 59 -29.55 2.36 -3.68
N ASN A 60 -29.43 2.03 -2.39
CA ASN A 60 -29.92 0.77 -1.84
C ASN A 60 -31.44 0.61 -1.99
N PHE A 61 -32.21 1.70 -1.87
CA PHE A 61 -33.68 1.66 -1.88
C PHE A 61 -34.21 1.40 -3.29
N LYS A 62 -33.66 2.09 -4.30
CA LYS A 62 -34.02 1.82 -5.70
C LYS A 62 -33.66 0.38 -6.09
N ILE A 63 -32.49 -0.10 -5.66
CA ILE A 63 -32.00 -1.44 -6.01
C ILE A 63 -32.80 -2.53 -5.28
N SER A 64 -33.14 -2.33 -4.00
CA SER A 64 -33.93 -3.28 -3.22
C SER A 64 -35.35 -3.43 -3.79
N LYS A 65 -35.98 -2.32 -4.21
CA LYS A 65 -37.24 -2.32 -4.97
C LYS A 65 -37.11 -3.11 -6.28
N LYS A 66 -36.08 -2.84 -7.08
CA LYS A 66 -35.83 -3.54 -8.36
C LYS A 66 -35.65 -5.06 -8.19
N LEU A 67 -35.09 -5.50 -7.06
CA LEU A 67 -34.87 -6.91 -6.76
C LEU A 67 -36.03 -7.56 -5.98
N ASN A 68 -37.07 -6.80 -5.65
CA ASN A 68 -38.17 -7.20 -4.77
C ASN A 68 -37.67 -7.86 -3.47
N VAL A 69 -36.84 -7.14 -2.72
CA VAL A 69 -36.26 -7.56 -1.44
C VAL A 69 -36.19 -6.38 -0.46
N SER A 70 -36.09 -6.65 0.84
CA SER A 70 -35.75 -5.62 1.82
C SER A 70 -34.28 -5.18 1.67
N GLU A 71 -33.93 -4.00 2.18
CA GLU A 71 -32.53 -3.56 2.21
C GLU A 71 -31.61 -4.50 3.01
N TYR A 72 -32.15 -5.13 4.06
CA TYR A 72 -31.43 -6.16 4.78
C TYR A 72 -31.13 -7.37 3.89
N MET A 73 -32.14 -7.86 3.17
CA MET A 73 -31.95 -8.97 2.21
C MET A 73 -30.98 -8.60 1.07
N LEU A 74 -30.98 -7.35 0.59
CA LEU A 74 -29.99 -6.85 -0.36
C LEU A 74 -28.55 -7.00 0.19
N ASN A 75 -28.32 -6.70 1.47
CA ASN A 75 -27.03 -6.93 2.12
C ASN A 75 -26.64 -8.41 2.13
N CYS A 76 -27.58 -9.32 2.42
CA CYS A 76 -27.36 -10.76 2.39
C CYS A 76 -27.00 -11.25 0.98
N HIS A 77 -27.74 -10.81 -0.04
CA HIS A 77 -27.47 -11.13 -1.44
C HIS A 77 -26.09 -10.65 -1.88
N ARG A 78 -25.71 -9.41 -1.55
CA ARG A 78 -24.36 -8.88 -1.81
C ARG A 78 -23.28 -9.76 -1.18
N SER A 79 -23.41 -10.02 0.12
CA SER A 79 -22.44 -10.83 0.87
C SER A 79 -22.29 -12.22 0.27
N ARG A 80 -23.40 -12.87 -0.09
CA ARG A 80 -23.40 -14.20 -0.73
C ARG A 80 -22.76 -14.16 -2.12
N LEU A 81 -23.10 -13.18 -2.95
CA LEU A 81 -22.55 -13.03 -4.30
C LEU A 81 -21.03 -12.86 -4.27
N LEU A 82 -20.53 -11.94 -3.43
CA LEU A 82 -19.09 -11.71 -3.32
C LEU A 82 -18.37 -12.94 -2.76
N LYS A 83 -18.96 -13.64 -1.77
CA LYS A 83 -18.40 -14.91 -1.29
C LYS A 83 -18.28 -15.92 -2.42
N GLN A 84 -19.34 -16.16 -3.18
CA GLN A 84 -19.34 -17.13 -4.28
C GLN A 84 -18.33 -16.76 -5.38
N LEU A 85 -18.23 -15.47 -5.71
CA LEU A 85 -17.27 -14.98 -6.69
C LEU A 85 -15.82 -15.17 -6.18
N ARG A 86 -15.57 -14.94 -4.89
CA ARG A 86 -14.25 -15.19 -4.27
C ARG A 86 -13.92 -16.68 -4.19
N GLU A 87 -14.89 -17.53 -3.84
CA GLU A 87 -14.72 -19.00 -3.88
C GLU A 87 -14.34 -19.47 -5.29
N PHE A 88 -14.92 -18.86 -6.33
CA PHE A 88 -14.56 -19.11 -7.73
C PHE A 88 -13.15 -18.61 -8.07
N TYR A 89 -12.82 -17.36 -7.73
CA TYR A 89 -11.50 -16.76 -7.99
C TYR A 89 -10.34 -17.48 -7.29
N PHE A 90 -10.52 -17.83 -6.00
CA PHE A 90 -9.53 -18.57 -5.23
C PHE A 90 -9.59 -20.07 -5.45
N ASN A 91 -10.49 -20.58 -6.30
CA ASN A 91 -10.72 -22.01 -6.47
C ASN A 91 -10.81 -22.76 -5.12
N CYS A 92 -11.55 -22.18 -4.17
CA CYS A 92 -11.65 -22.67 -2.80
C CYS A 92 -13.11 -22.70 -2.40
N LYS A 93 -13.69 -23.90 -2.47
CA LYS A 93 -15.07 -24.16 -2.05
C LYS A 93 -15.06 -25.32 -1.05
N PRO A 94 -14.99 -25.01 0.26
CA PRO A 94 -15.03 -26.03 1.29
C PRO A 94 -16.26 -26.93 1.17
N ALA A 95 -16.08 -28.20 1.49
CA ALA A 95 -17.16 -29.19 1.46
C ALA A 95 -18.31 -28.78 2.41
N ALA A 96 -19.54 -29.15 2.05
CA ALA A 96 -20.72 -28.70 2.78
C ALA A 96 -20.81 -29.30 4.20
N ASP A 97 -20.34 -30.53 4.34
CA ASP A 97 -20.39 -31.43 5.49
C ASP A 97 -19.30 -31.18 6.54
N ILE A 98 -18.16 -30.58 6.17
CA ILE A 98 -17.10 -30.30 7.15
C ILE A 98 -17.52 -29.21 8.16
N SER A 99 -16.91 -29.27 9.35
CA SER A 99 -17.22 -28.38 10.46
C SER A 99 -16.90 -26.91 10.15
N ILE A 100 -17.53 -25.97 10.86
CA ILE A 100 -17.25 -24.53 10.72
C ILE A 100 -15.76 -24.22 11.00
N LEU A 101 -15.16 -24.94 11.93
CA LEU A 101 -13.75 -24.80 12.28
C LEU A 101 -12.84 -25.20 11.11
N GLU A 102 -13.09 -26.37 10.51
CA GLU A 102 -12.33 -26.86 9.36
C GLU A 102 -12.48 -25.94 8.15
N LYS A 103 -13.70 -25.46 7.87
CA LYS A 103 -13.95 -24.41 6.86
C LYS A 103 -13.08 -23.18 7.12
N GLY A 104 -12.98 -22.74 8.38
CA GLY A 104 -12.13 -21.62 8.77
C GLY A 104 -10.66 -21.83 8.43
N PHE A 105 -10.11 -23.02 8.72
CA PHE A 105 -8.73 -23.36 8.38
C PHE A 105 -8.49 -23.54 6.88
N GLU A 106 -9.45 -24.09 6.15
CA GLU A 106 -9.37 -24.23 4.69
C GLU A 106 -9.37 -22.87 4.00
N TYR A 107 -10.27 -21.96 4.40
CA TYR A 107 -10.25 -20.59 3.92
C TYR A 107 -8.95 -19.86 4.28
N MET A 108 -8.43 -20.06 5.50
CA MET A 108 -7.16 -19.46 5.92
C MET A 108 -5.99 -19.96 5.06
N LYS A 109 -5.94 -21.27 4.77
CA LYS A 109 -4.91 -21.88 3.93
C LYS A 109 -4.92 -21.32 2.50
N ASN A 110 -6.11 -21.04 1.96
CA ASN A 110 -6.31 -20.49 0.61
C ASN A 110 -6.39 -18.95 0.58
N SER A 111 -5.91 -18.27 1.63
CA SER A 111 -5.86 -16.80 1.69
C SER A 111 -7.22 -16.09 1.64
N MET A 112 -8.32 -16.80 1.89
CA MET A 112 -9.67 -16.25 2.03
C MET A 112 -9.89 -15.73 3.46
N ILE A 113 -9.11 -14.70 3.83
CA ILE A 113 -9.00 -14.19 5.21
C ILE A 113 -10.33 -13.73 5.80
N ARG A 114 -11.17 -13.06 5.00
CA ARG A 114 -12.50 -12.59 5.42
C ARG A 114 -13.39 -13.77 5.79
N GLU A 115 -13.43 -14.79 4.94
CA GLU A 115 -14.23 -15.99 5.14
C GLU A 115 -13.72 -16.82 6.32
N ALA A 116 -12.40 -16.97 6.46
CA ALA A 116 -11.76 -17.59 7.62
C ALA A 116 -12.16 -16.91 8.93
N LYS A 117 -12.06 -15.57 8.99
CA LYS A 117 -12.48 -14.80 10.16
C LYS A 117 -13.95 -15.02 10.50
N ASN A 118 -14.84 -14.97 9.52
CA ASN A 118 -16.28 -15.15 9.74
C ASN A 118 -16.59 -16.56 10.27
N SER A 119 -15.86 -17.58 9.82
CA SER A 119 -15.97 -18.95 10.34
C SER A 119 -15.48 -19.01 11.79
N PHE A 120 -14.29 -18.48 12.09
CA PHE A 120 -13.74 -18.48 13.44
C PHE A 120 -14.58 -17.70 14.44
N ASP A 121 -15.14 -16.54 14.06
CA ASP A 121 -16.03 -15.75 14.92
C ASP A 121 -17.25 -16.56 15.41
N ARG A 122 -17.73 -17.52 14.60
CA ARG A 122 -18.89 -18.36 14.92
C ARG A 122 -18.57 -19.53 15.85
N CYS A 123 -17.32 -19.97 15.89
CA CYS A 123 -16.93 -21.17 16.64
C CYS A 123 -15.92 -20.94 17.75
N LYS A 124 -15.18 -19.80 17.81
CA LYS A 124 -14.04 -19.63 18.74
C LYS A 124 -14.40 -19.93 20.19
N ASN A 125 -15.57 -19.50 20.64
CA ASN A 125 -15.99 -19.62 22.04
C ASN A 125 -16.36 -21.06 22.43
N LYS A 126 -16.50 -21.97 21.45
CA LYS A 126 -16.84 -23.38 21.66
C LYS A 126 -15.60 -24.29 21.66
N ILE A 127 -14.41 -23.74 21.42
CA ILE A 127 -13.18 -24.52 21.26
C ILE A 127 -12.51 -24.70 22.63
N SER A 128 -12.38 -25.95 23.05
CA SER A 128 -11.74 -26.34 24.30
C SER A 128 -10.26 -26.70 24.14
N ASP A 129 -9.86 -27.17 22.95
CA ASP A 129 -8.48 -27.57 22.64
C ASP A 129 -7.53 -26.35 22.59
N PRO A 130 -6.52 -26.27 23.48
CA PRO A 130 -5.62 -25.13 23.54
C PRO A 130 -4.74 -24.93 22.31
N ASP A 131 -4.30 -26.00 21.64
CA ASP A 131 -3.46 -25.85 20.43
C ASP A 131 -4.27 -25.23 19.29
N THR A 132 -5.46 -25.76 19.04
CA THR A 132 -6.41 -25.22 18.05
C THR A 132 -6.77 -23.78 18.35
N LEU A 133 -7.11 -23.47 19.61
CA LEU A 133 -7.47 -22.10 19.99
C LEU A 133 -6.27 -21.14 19.86
N SER A 134 -5.04 -21.60 20.09
CA SER A 134 -3.83 -20.80 19.86
C SER A 134 -3.62 -20.43 18.39
N ARG A 135 -3.95 -21.32 17.45
CA ARG A 135 -3.89 -21.04 16.01
C ARG A 135 -4.89 -19.95 15.61
N ILE A 136 -6.08 -19.96 16.22
CA ILE A 136 -7.10 -18.92 15.99
C ILE A 136 -6.66 -17.58 16.58
N TYR A 137 -6.09 -17.56 17.78
CA TYR A 137 -5.55 -16.33 18.35
C TYR A 137 -4.39 -15.76 17.55
N GLU A 138 -3.50 -16.60 17.02
CA GLU A 138 -2.45 -16.18 16.09
C GLU A 138 -3.06 -15.54 14.82
N PHE A 139 -4.05 -16.20 14.21
CA PHE A 139 -4.77 -15.64 13.06
C PHE A 139 -5.34 -14.25 13.37
N TYR A 140 -6.00 -14.08 14.52
CA TYR A 140 -6.54 -12.78 14.93
C TYR A 140 -5.45 -11.74 15.20
N SER A 141 -4.33 -12.11 15.80
CA SER A 141 -3.19 -11.20 16.02
C SER A 141 -2.69 -10.65 14.69
N ILE A 142 -2.47 -11.52 13.70
CA ILE A 142 -2.07 -11.13 12.35
C ILE A 142 -3.15 -10.25 11.69
N TYR A 143 -4.42 -10.68 11.76
CA TYR A 143 -5.55 -9.97 11.17
C TYR A 143 -5.68 -8.54 11.73
N TYR A 144 -5.70 -8.38 13.06
CA TYR A 144 -5.86 -7.07 13.70
C TYR A 144 -4.62 -6.18 13.51
N HIS A 145 -3.42 -6.78 13.49
CA HIS A 145 -2.19 -6.07 13.15
C HIS A 145 -2.28 -5.47 11.73
N ARG A 146 -2.67 -6.25 10.73
CA ARG A 146 -2.85 -5.78 9.34
C ARG A 146 -3.95 -4.72 9.21
N HIS A 147 -5.02 -4.83 9.99
CA HIS A 147 -6.14 -3.88 9.99
C HIS A 147 -5.88 -2.61 10.83
N ARG A 148 -4.73 -2.50 11.49
CA ARG A 148 -4.41 -1.40 12.41
C ARG A 148 -5.44 -1.22 13.53
N ASP A 149 -6.06 -2.32 13.98
CA ASP A 149 -7.05 -2.31 15.05
C ASP A 149 -6.40 -2.56 16.42
N LYS A 150 -5.89 -1.48 17.04
CA LYS A 150 -5.17 -1.54 18.32
C LYS A 150 -6.00 -2.14 19.45
N ILE A 151 -7.27 -1.77 19.53
CA ILE A 151 -8.15 -2.15 20.63
C ILE A 151 -8.39 -3.66 20.57
N ARG A 152 -8.74 -4.18 19.38
CA ARG A 152 -8.96 -5.62 19.22
C ARG A 152 -7.68 -6.42 19.30
N PHE A 153 -6.56 -5.89 18.80
CA PHE A 153 -5.26 -6.53 18.93
C PHE A 153 -4.87 -6.70 20.41
N SER A 154 -4.93 -5.64 21.22
CA SER A 154 -4.57 -5.70 22.64
C SER A 154 -5.48 -6.65 23.42
N LYS A 155 -6.79 -6.64 23.14
CA LYS A 155 -7.74 -7.60 23.74
C LYS A 155 -7.37 -9.04 23.37
N ASN A 156 -7.11 -9.30 22.09
CA ASN A 156 -6.70 -10.61 21.60
C ASN A 156 -5.39 -11.10 22.25
N LEU A 157 -4.39 -10.23 22.37
CA LEU A 157 -3.10 -10.57 22.99
C LEU A 157 -3.25 -10.92 24.48
N SER A 158 -4.11 -10.20 25.21
CA SER A 158 -4.44 -10.51 26.61
C SER A 158 -5.14 -11.86 26.75
N GLU A 159 -6.16 -12.13 25.92
CA GLU A 159 -6.84 -13.43 25.85
C GLU A 159 -5.85 -14.57 25.52
N PHE A 160 -4.91 -14.33 24.60
CA PHE A 160 -3.90 -15.30 24.21
C PHE A 160 -2.89 -15.59 25.33
N LYS A 161 -2.45 -14.55 26.07
CA LYS A 161 -1.59 -14.71 27.26
C LYS A 161 -2.26 -15.60 28.31
N ASN A 162 -3.55 -15.39 28.55
CA ASN A 162 -4.34 -16.21 29.48
C ASN A 162 -4.44 -17.66 29.02
N LEU A 163 -4.65 -17.91 27.72
CA LEU A 163 -4.62 -19.26 27.17
C LEU A 163 -3.27 -19.93 27.40
N TYR A 164 -2.16 -19.24 27.08
CA TYR A 164 -0.81 -19.75 27.29
C TYR A 164 -0.57 -20.11 28.76
N ASN A 165 -0.90 -19.22 29.71
CA ASN A 165 -0.75 -19.48 31.13
C ASN A 165 -1.57 -20.69 31.61
N ARG A 166 -2.80 -20.85 31.11
CA ARG A 166 -3.64 -22.02 31.40
C ARG A 166 -3.06 -23.31 30.81
N SER A 167 -2.49 -23.25 29.60
CA SER A 167 -1.88 -24.41 28.94
C SER A 167 -0.68 -24.98 29.72
N ARG A 168 0.04 -24.14 30.48
CA ARG A 168 1.12 -24.58 31.38
C ARG A 168 0.62 -25.45 32.54
N ARG A 169 -0.64 -25.24 32.97
CA ARG A 169 -1.26 -25.93 34.12
C ARG A 169 -2.00 -27.22 33.74
N LYS A 170 -2.39 -27.39 32.47
CA LYS A 170 -3.09 -28.60 31.97
C LYS A 170 -2.10 -29.71 31.58
N LYS A 171 -2.48 -30.98 31.71
CA LYS A 171 -1.73 -32.14 31.14
C LYS A 171 -1.79 -32.10 29.60
N ILE A 172 -0.88 -31.36 28.98
CA ILE A 172 -0.73 -31.23 27.52
C ILE A 172 0.69 -31.70 27.16
N LYS A 173 0.85 -32.32 25.99
CA LYS A 173 2.17 -32.72 25.46
C LYS A 173 3.12 -31.52 25.43
N ASN A 174 4.38 -31.73 25.81
CA ASN A 174 5.37 -30.65 25.85
C ASN A 174 5.58 -29.99 24.48
N SER A 175 5.53 -30.76 23.39
CA SER A 175 5.62 -30.23 22.02
C SER A 175 4.49 -29.24 21.70
N ASP A 176 3.25 -29.55 22.07
CA ASP A 176 2.11 -28.67 21.82
C ASP A 176 2.14 -27.43 22.72
N ARG A 177 2.61 -27.56 23.97
CA ARG A 177 2.90 -26.39 24.82
C ARG A 177 3.95 -25.48 24.18
N THR A 178 5.00 -26.04 23.58
CA THR A 178 6.01 -25.26 22.86
C THR A 178 5.43 -24.57 21.63
N LYS A 179 4.56 -25.23 20.85
CA LYS A 179 3.86 -24.59 19.72
C LYS A 179 2.99 -23.41 20.18
N ILE A 180 2.22 -23.57 21.26
CA ILE A 180 1.40 -22.50 21.84
C ILE A 180 2.29 -21.32 22.28
N LEU A 181 3.43 -21.59 22.94
CA LEU A 181 4.39 -20.57 23.34
C LEU A 181 4.95 -19.81 22.13
N ILE A 182 5.38 -20.52 21.09
CA ILE A 182 5.89 -19.93 19.85
C ILE A 182 4.87 -18.98 19.23
N ARG A 183 3.60 -19.39 19.10
CA ARG A 183 2.54 -18.56 18.52
C ARG A 183 2.22 -17.34 19.38
N TYR A 184 2.19 -17.49 20.71
CA TYR A 184 2.00 -16.38 21.64
C TYR A 184 3.16 -15.37 21.54
N LYS A 185 4.41 -15.85 21.54
CA LYS A 185 5.60 -15.00 21.41
C LYS A 185 5.66 -14.29 20.06
N TYR A 186 5.25 -14.95 18.99
CA TYR A 186 5.08 -14.27 17.71
C TYR A 186 4.05 -13.14 17.78
N ALA A 187 2.89 -13.37 18.39
CA ALA A 187 1.89 -12.30 18.61
C ALA A 187 2.43 -11.16 19.49
N GLU A 188 3.23 -11.46 20.51
CA GLU A 188 3.92 -10.47 21.35
C GLU A 188 4.89 -9.62 20.53
N SER A 189 5.68 -10.23 19.64
CA SER A 189 6.58 -9.51 18.73
C SER A 189 5.82 -8.54 17.80
N LEU A 190 4.65 -8.94 17.31
CA LEU A 190 3.79 -8.05 16.51
C LEU A 190 3.32 -6.85 17.35
N GLY A 191 3.04 -7.04 18.64
CA GLY A 191 2.64 -5.96 19.55
C GLY A 191 3.70 -4.88 19.69
N HIS A 192 4.98 -5.26 19.74
CA HIS A 192 6.10 -4.32 19.78
C HIS A 192 6.23 -3.52 18.47
N GLN A 193 6.05 -4.16 17.32
CA GLN A 193 6.06 -3.49 16.00
C GLN A 193 4.85 -2.57 15.80
N PHE A 194 3.76 -2.81 16.53
CA PHE A 194 2.48 -2.14 16.35
C PHE A 194 2.37 -0.79 17.07
N ILE A 195 3.10 -0.61 18.19
CA ILE A 195 2.87 0.49 19.14
C ILE A 195 3.80 1.68 18.90
N LEU A 196 5.07 1.44 18.56
CA LEU A 196 6.09 2.47 18.31
C LEU A 196 7.09 1.86 17.33
N ARG A 197 7.16 2.32 16.07
CA ARG A 197 8.21 1.91 15.10
C ARG A 197 9.56 2.54 15.48
N THR A 198 9.97 2.37 16.73
CA THR A 198 11.24 2.83 17.26
C THR A 198 12.26 1.71 17.13
N GLU A 199 13.53 2.08 17.01
CA GLU A 199 14.66 1.15 16.98
C GLU A 199 14.59 0.13 18.13
N LYS A 200 14.35 0.61 19.37
CA LYS A 200 14.16 -0.25 20.55
C LYS A 200 13.03 -1.28 20.40
N SER A 201 11.91 -0.91 19.77
CA SER A 201 10.81 -1.86 19.52
C SER A 201 11.18 -2.92 18.49
N TYR A 202 11.98 -2.56 17.48
CA TYR A 202 12.51 -3.51 16.50
C TYR A 202 13.49 -4.47 17.14
N GLU A 203 14.40 -4.00 18.01
CA GLU A 203 15.32 -4.85 18.76
C GLU A 203 14.61 -5.87 19.65
N ILE A 204 13.60 -5.43 20.42
CA ILE A 204 12.81 -6.33 21.27
C ILE A 204 12.09 -7.38 20.40
N SER A 205 11.49 -6.95 19.29
CA SER A 205 10.81 -7.85 18.36
C SER A 205 11.78 -8.89 17.80
N LEU A 206 12.95 -8.45 17.37
CA LEU A 206 14.01 -9.29 16.80
C LEU A 206 14.47 -10.34 17.82
N LYS A 207 14.72 -9.94 19.07
CA LYS A 207 15.07 -10.86 20.18
C LYS A 207 14.00 -11.94 20.37
N ILE A 208 12.73 -11.56 20.43
CA ILE A 208 11.61 -12.50 20.57
C ILE A 208 11.56 -13.48 19.38
N LEU A 209 11.75 -13.00 18.15
CA LEU A 209 11.72 -13.85 16.96
C LEU A 209 12.90 -14.84 16.92
N TYR A 210 14.10 -14.43 17.36
CA TYR A 210 15.23 -15.36 17.52
C TYR A 210 14.94 -16.45 18.54
N ASP A 211 14.28 -16.14 19.66
CA ASP A 211 13.86 -17.14 20.64
C ASP A 211 12.83 -18.11 20.04
N CYS A 212 11.85 -17.60 19.26
CA CYS A 212 10.90 -18.43 18.53
C CYS A 212 11.59 -19.36 17.52
N LEU A 213 12.61 -18.87 16.80
CA LEU A 213 13.39 -19.68 15.86
C LEU A 213 14.11 -20.82 16.59
N LYS A 214 14.82 -20.53 17.69
CA LYS A 214 15.52 -21.54 18.51
C LYS A 214 14.55 -22.61 19.03
N LEU A 215 13.39 -22.20 19.53
CA LEU A 215 12.35 -23.12 19.99
C LEU A 215 11.83 -24.01 18.84
N SER A 216 11.60 -23.42 17.67
CA SER A 216 11.12 -24.14 16.47
C SER A 216 12.14 -25.17 15.97
N GLU A 217 13.43 -24.82 16.00
CA GLU A 217 14.53 -25.74 15.67
C GLU A 217 14.63 -26.89 16.65
N LYS A 218 14.49 -26.62 17.97
CA LYS A 218 14.50 -27.65 19.01
C LYS A 218 13.41 -28.72 18.80
N ILE A 219 12.21 -28.31 18.36
CA ILE A 219 11.11 -29.24 18.09
C ILE A 219 11.03 -29.68 16.62
N LYS A 220 12.02 -29.32 15.78
CA LYS A 220 12.08 -29.62 14.34
C LYS A 220 10.82 -29.20 13.55
N TYR A 221 10.20 -28.08 13.93
CA TYR A 221 8.97 -27.60 13.30
C TYR A 221 9.25 -26.74 12.06
N ILE A 222 9.53 -27.41 10.93
CA ILE A 222 10.04 -26.79 9.69
C ILE A 222 9.23 -25.57 9.21
N PRO A 223 7.88 -25.60 9.13
CA PRO A 223 7.11 -24.43 8.69
C PRO A 223 7.37 -23.17 9.53
N GLU A 224 7.47 -23.31 10.85
CA GLU A 224 7.78 -22.17 11.74
C GLU A 224 9.24 -21.73 11.62
N ILE A 225 10.19 -22.65 11.41
CA ILE A 225 11.59 -22.29 11.12
C ILE A 225 11.67 -21.40 9.88
N LEU A 226 11.00 -21.78 8.80
CA LEU A 226 10.96 -20.99 7.56
C LEU A 226 10.31 -19.63 7.80
N LYS A 227 9.16 -19.59 8.47
CA LYS A 227 8.48 -18.34 8.82
C LYS A 227 9.37 -17.41 9.64
N PHE A 228 10.04 -17.90 10.70
CA PHE A 228 10.89 -17.04 11.53
C PHE A 228 12.16 -16.61 10.84
N ARG A 229 12.79 -17.43 9.99
CA ARG A 229 13.92 -16.99 9.14
C ARG A 229 13.51 -15.85 8.22
N PHE A 230 12.34 -15.95 7.60
CA PHE A 230 11.79 -14.90 6.76
C PHE A 230 11.52 -13.61 7.55
N LEU A 231 10.87 -13.70 8.72
CA LEU A 231 10.53 -12.53 9.54
C LEU A 231 11.78 -11.85 10.12
N ILE A 232 12.74 -12.62 10.64
CA ILE A 232 14.01 -12.12 11.16
C ILE A 232 14.78 -11.43 10.04
N GLY A 233 14.95 -12.09 8.88
CA GLY A 233 15.69 -11.49 7.77
C GLY A 233 15.09 -10.17 7.28
N ASN A 234 13.76 -10.01 7.32
CA ASN A 234 13.13 -8.71 7.02
C ASN A 234 13.49 -7.64 8.06
N LEU A 235 13.48 -7.95 9.36
CA LEU A 235 13.86 -6.99 10.40
C LEU A 235 15.36 -6.64 10.35
N GLU A 236 16.22 -7.61 10.00
CA GLU A 236 17.65 -7.35 9.82
C GLU A 236 17.91 -6.38 8.64
N ILE A 237 17.09 -6.42 7.58
CA ILE A 237 17.14 -5.40 6.50
C ILE A 237 16.79 -4.02 7.05
N GLU A 238 15.73 -3.89 7.85
CA GLU A 238 15.34 -2.61 8.45
C GLU A 238 16.44 -2.04 9.36
N ASN A 239 17.21 -2.92 10.02
CA ASN A 239 18.38 -2.57 10.83
C ASN A 239 19.69 -2.47 10.01
N SER A 240 19.61 -2.39 8.68
CA SER A 240 20.78 -2.31 7.77
C SER A 240 21.82 -3.44 7.95
N SER A 241 21.44 -4.55 8.55
CA SER A 241 22.28 -5.73 8.81
C SER A 241 22.18 -6.74 7.66
N PHE A 242 22.59 -6.33 6.45
CA PHE A 242 22.36 -7.08 5.21
C PHE A 242 22.99 -8.48 5.19
N ASP A 243 24.16 -8.68 5.80
CA ASP A 243 24.80 -10.00 5.87
C ASP A 243 24.04 -10.99 6.75
N LYS A 244 23.50 -10.51 7.88
CA LYS A 244 22.63 -11.31 8.75
C LYS A 244 21.34 -11.68 8.02
N ALA A 245 20.74 -10.72 7.31
CA ALA A 245 19.57 -10.97 6.47
C ALA A 245 19.87 -12.03 5.39
N ARG A 246 21.00 -11.90 4.69
CA ARG A 246 21.45 -12.85 3.66
C ARG A 246 21.60 -14.25 4.24
N ASN A 247 22.25 -14.39 5.39
CA ASN A 247 22.42 -15.68 6.07
C ASN A 247 21.08 -16.36 6.38
N HIS A 248 20.11 -15.60 6.90
CA HIS A 248 18.77 -16.15 7.19
C HIS A 248 18.02 -16.57 5.94
N PHE A 249 18.05 -15.77 4.88
CA PHE A 249 17.38 -16.12 3.63
C PHE A 249 18.05 -17.28 2.90
N SER A 250 19.39 -17.37 2.88
CA SER A 250 20.11 -18.50 2.30
C SER A 250 19.81 -19.81 3.03
N LYS A 251 19.83 -19.80 4.38
CA LYS A 251 19.44 -20.96 5.19
C LYS A 251 17.97 -21.33 4.98
N GLY A 252 17.09 -20.34 4.89
CA GLY A 252 15.67 -20.52 4.58
C GLY A 252 15.45 -21.17 3.22
N LEU A 253 16.16 -20.69 2.18
CA LEU A 253 16.11 -21.25 0.83
C LEU A 253 16.57 -22.70 0.80
N ALA A 254 17.73 -23.00 1.37
CA ALA A 254 18.27 -24.36 1.42
C ALA A 254 17.29 -25.33 2.13
N LEU A 255 16.73 -24.91 3.27
CA LEU A 255 15.78 -25.71 4.02
C LEU A 255 14.46 -25.90 3.27
N ALA A 256 13.94 -24.85 2.63
CA ALA A 256 12.71 -24.91 1.84
C ALA A 256 12.87 -25.85 0.65
N THR A 257 13.97 -25.75 -0.09
CA THR A 257 14.28 -26.63 -1.23
C THR A 257 14.43 -28.08 -0.79
N LYS A 258 15.21 -28.34 0.27
CA LYS A 258 15.40 -29.69 0.83
C LYS A 258 14.08 -30.36 1.22
N ASN A 259 13.14 -29.60 1.77
CA ASN A 259 11.84 -30.11 2.24
C ASN A 259 10.69 -29.87 1.24
N LYS A 260 10.99 -29.50 -0.02
CA LYS A 260 10.01 -29.28 -1.10
C LYS A 260 8.92 -28.22 -0.79
N PHE A 261 9.24 -27.21 0.02
CA PHE A 261 8.40 -26.03 0.23
C PHE A 261 8.56 -25.04 -0.94
N PHE A 262 7.83 -25.30 -2.04
CA PHE A 262 7.95 -24.55 -3.28
C PHE A 262 7.79 -23.02 -3.08
N THR A 263 6.71 -22.59 -2.46
CA THR A 263 6.41 -21.16 -2.26
C THR A 263 7.50 -20.46 -1.44
N GLU A 264 7.90 -21.05 -0.32
CA GLU A 264 8.91 -20.51 0.57
C GLU A 264 10.26 -20.42 -0.14
N SER A 265 10.61 -21.40 -0.97
CA SER A 265 11.83 -21.35 -1.78
C SER A 265 11.82 -20.16 -2.74
N LYS A 266 10.69 -19.89 -3.40
CA LYS A 266 10.51 -18.74 -4.30
C LYS A 266 10.57 -17.40 -3.55
N LEU A 267 9.97 -17.34 -2.37
CA LEU A 267 10.06 -16.18 -1.49
C LEU A 267 11.51 -15.89 -1.09
N PHE A 268 12.23 -16.88 -0.57
CA PHE A 268 13.62 -16.69 -0.15
C PHE A 268 14.53 -16.32 -1.32
N LYS A 269 14.34 -16.94 -2.50
CA LYS A 269 15.07 -16.53 -3.70
C LYS A 269 14.80 -15.07 -4.06
N THR A 270 13.54 -14.63 -4.01
CA THR A 270 13.18 -13.22 -4.25
C THR A 270 13.78 -12.28 -3.19
N LYS A 271 13.89 -12.72 -1.93
CA LYS A 271 14.54 -11.94 -0.86
C LYS A 271 16.05 -11.81 -1.04
N LEU A 272 16.72 -12.85 -1.53
CA LEU A 272 18.13 -12.78 -1.90
C LEU A 272 18.33 -11.83 -3.09
N ASN A 273 17.50 -11.95 -4.13
CA ASN A 273 17.47 -11.01 -5.26
C ASN A 273 17.26 -9.56 -4.78
N HIS A 274 16.45 -9.34 -3.74
CA HIS A 274 16.30 -8.00 -3.16
C HIS A 274 17.58 -7.48 -2.51
N LEU A 275 18.33 -8.31 -1.79
CA LEU A 275 19.62 -7.93 -1.23
C LEU A 275 20.65 -7.63 -2.32
N ASP A 276 20.65 -8.41 -3.41
CA ASP A 276 21.51 -8.16 -4.57
C ASP A 276 21.17 -6.81 -5.23
N PHE A 277 19.88 -6.50 -5.37
CA PHE A 277 19.41 -5.20 -5.86
C PHE A 277 19.81 -4.01 -4.96
N LEU A 278 19.76 -4.20 -3.63
CA LEU A 278 20.17 -3.15 -2.69
C LEU A 278 21.67 -2.85 -2.79
N ASN A 279 22.48 -3.85 -3.15
CA ASN A 279 23.90 -3.67 -3.40
C ASN A 279 24.19 -3.06 -4.78
N ASP A 280 23.46 -3.49 -5.81
CA ASP A 280 23.60 -3.00 -7.18
C ASP A 280 22.25 -2.90 -7.88
N ASN A 281 21.78 -1.66 -8.06
CA ASN A 281 20.50 -1.39 -8.71
C ASN A 281 20.54 -1.52 -10.24
N SER A 282 21.71 -1.66 -10.86
CA SER A 282 21.83 -1.91 -12.31
C SER A 282 21.25 -3.27 -12.70
N LEU A 283 21.14 -4.19 -11.74
CA LEU A 283 20.53 -5.50 -11.91
C LEU A 283 18.99 -5.46 -12.07
N ALA A 284 18.36 -4.29 -11.96
CA ALA A 284 16.91 -4.11 -11.98
C ALA A 284 16.21 -4.88 -13.10
N SER A 285 16.67 -4.78 -14.35
CA SER A 285 16.01 -5.42 -15.50
C SER A 285 16.09 -6.94 -15.46
N LYS A 286 17.25 -7.48 -15.08
CA LYS A 286 17.47 -8.92 -14.88
C LYS A 286 16.57 -9.45 -13.76
N LEU A 287 16.61 -8.81 -12.59
CA LEU A 287 15.83 -9.21 -11.42
C LEU A 287 14.32 -9.07 -11.64
N THR A 288 13.89 -8.07 -12.42
CA THR A 288 12.49 -7.94 -12.86
C THR A 288 12.07 -9.19 -13.64
N SER A 289 12.84 -9.57 -14.65
CA SER A 289 12.53 -10.71 -15.51
C SER A 289 12.50 -12.04 -14.76
N GLU A 290 13.48 -12.27 -13.87
CA GLU A 290 13.53 -13.46 -13.02
C GLU A 290 12.34 -13.52 -12.05
N THR A 291 12.05 -12.41 -11.37
CA THR A 291 10.99 -12.36 -10.35
C THR A 291 9.59 -12.42 -10.97
N LEU A 292 9.41 -11.89 -12.19
CA LEU A 292 8.15 -12.01 -12.94
C LEU A 292 7.82 -13.47 -13.23
N LYS A 293 8.79 -14.25 -13.73
CA LYS A 293 8.64 -15.70 -13.94
C LYS A 293 8.30 -16.44 -12.64
N ILE A 294 8.87 -16.02 -11.51
CA ILE A 294 8.52 -16.59 -10.21
C ILE A 294 7.06 -16.27 -9.88
N TYR A 295 6.65 -15.01 -10.00
CA TYR A 295 5.34 -14.53 -9.60
C TYR A 295 4.20 -15.12 -10.44
N ASP A 296 4.38 -15.22 -11.76
CA ASP A 296 3.36 -15.76 -12.68
C ASP A 296 3.11 -17.26 -12.46
N ASN A 297 4.13 -17.99 -11.98
CA ASN A 297 4.01 -19.41 -11.65
C ASN A 297 3.45 -19.68 -10.24
N LEU A 298 3.19 -18.65 -9.43
CA LEU A 298 2.59 -18.83 -8.11
C LEU A 298 1.06 -18.88 -8.22
N PRO A 299 0.38 -19.91 -7.68
CA PRO A 299 -1.07 -19.90 -7.64
C PRO A 299 -1.60 -18.81 -6.71
N VAL A 300 -2.79 -18.31 -7.02
CA VAL A 300 -3.46 -17.24 -6.24
C VAL A 300 -3.83 -17.69 -4.83
N THR A 301 -3.95 -19.01 -4.62
CA THR A 301 -4.22 -19.68 -3.33
C THR A 301 -3.02 -19.74 -2.39
N VAL A 302 -1.82 -19.38 -2.86
CA VAL A 302 -0.62 -19.30 -2.01
C VAL A 302 -0.86 -18.41 -0.80
N TYR A 303 -0.17 -18.71 0.31
CA TYR A 303 -0.12 -17.87 1.50
C TYR A 303 0.09 -16.39 1.13
N SER A 304 -0.97 -15.58 1.33
CA SER A 304 -1.11 -14.25 0.73
C SER A 304 0.09 -13.36 0.95
N ASP A 305 0.71 -13.45 2.14
CA ASP A 305 1.84 -12.59 2.48
C ASP A 305 3.05 -12.88 1.61
N TYR A 306 3.34 -14.15 1.33
CA TYR A 306 4.50 -14.49 0.51
C TYR A 306 4.33 -14.00 -0.92
N ARG A 307 3.14 -14.19 -1.48
CA ARG A 307 2.79 -13.67 -2.80
C ARG A 307 2.90 -12.15 -2.86
N LEU A 308 2.33 -11.44 -1.88
CA LEU A 308 2.40 -9.98 -1.79
C LEU A 308 3.84 -9.46 -1.64
N HIS A 309 4.69 -10.17 -0.87
CA HIS A 309 6.10 -9.80 -0.73
C HIS A 309 6.88 -9.96 -2.04
N ILE A 310 6.59 -11.00 -2.82
CA ILE A 310 7.19 -11.20 -4.13
C ILE A 310 6.74 -10.12 -5.10
N LEU A 311 5.43 -9.82 -5.16
CA LEU A 311 4.88 -8.75 -5.98
C LEU A 311 5.44 -7.37 -5.61
N PHE A 312 5.60 -7.09 -4.32
CA PHE A 312 6.20 -5.83 -3.85
C PHE A 312 7.64 -5.67 -4.33
N HIS A 313 8.44 -6.74 -4.29
CA HIS A 313 9.82 -6.69 -4.75
C HIS A 313 9.93 -6.64 -6.28
N LEU A 314 9.05 -7.36 -6.99
CA LEU A 314 8.91 -7.22 -8.44
C LEU A 314 8.58 -5.78 -8.85
N LEU A 315 7.69 -5.11 -8.11
CA LEU A 315 7.39 -3.69 -8.29
C LEU A 315 8.61 -2.80 -8.04
N ARG A 316 9.38 -3.08 -6.99
CA ARG A 316 10.61 -2.36 -6.69
C ARG A 316 11.68 -2.54 -7.78
N PHE A 317 11.82 -3.73 -8.36
CA PHE A 317 12.78 -3.93 -9.46
C PHE A 317 12.30 -3.25 -10.75
N SER A 318 11.02 -3.42 -11.10
CA SER A 318 10.45 -2.86 -12.33
C SER A 318 10.47 -1.33 -12.35
N SER A 319 10.38 -0.65 -11.19
CA SER A 319 10.52 0.82 -11.15
C SER A 319 11.88 1.33 -11.60
N PHE A 320 12.93 0.48 -11.60
CA PHE A 320 14.27 0.81 -12.08
C PHE A 320 14.60 0.17 -13.44
N ALA A 321 13.75 -0.73 -13.96
CA ALA A 321 13.97 -1.46 -15.21
C ALA A 321 13.52 -0.70 -16.48
N THR A 322 13.10 0.56 -16.35
CA THR A 322 12.64 1.47 -17.45
C THR A 322 11.34 1.08 -18.17
N ASP A 323 10.63 0.02 -17.77
CA ASP A 323 9.31 -0.34 -18.31
C ASP A 323 8.16 0.25 -17.46
N LYS A 324 7.71 1.46 -17.83
CA LYS A 324 6.60 2.17 -17.15
C LYS A 324 5.27 1.41 -17.27
N HIS A 325 5.03 0.71 -18.38
CA HIS A 325 3.78 -0.04 -18.60
C HIS A 325 3.68 -1.23 -17.66
N LEU A 326 4.74 -2.03 -17.55
CA LEU A 326 4.80 -3.15 -16.61
C LEU A 326 4.65 -2.67 -15.17
N PHE A 327 5.37 -1.63 -14.77
CA PHE A 327 5.27 -1.06 -13.42
C PHE A 327 3.83 -0.63 -13.06
N ASN A 328 3.15 0.06 -13.98
CA ASN A 328 1.77 0.50 -13.78
C ASN A 328 0.80 -0.69 -13.66
N SER A 329 0.93 -1.68 -14.55
CA SER A 329 0.12 -2.90 -14.53
C SER A 329 0.29 -3.66 -13.21
N LEU A 330 1.54 -3.89 -12.77
CA LEU A 330 1.85 -4.54 -11.51
C LEU A 330 1.34 -3.74 -10.30
N SER A 331 1.36 -2.41 -10.39
CA SER A 331 0.92 -1.55 -9.30
C SER A 331 -0.58 -1.65 -9.07
N LEU A 332 -1.36 -1.68 -10.16
CA LEU A 332 -2.80 -1.95 -10.09
C LEU A 332 -3.07 -3.37 -9.59
N LYS A 333 -2.28 -4.35 -10.04
CA LYS A 333 -2.38 -5.75 -9.57
C LYS A 333 -2.15 -5.85 -8.06
N LEU A 334 -1.19 -5.11 -7.51
CA LEU A 334 -0.96 -5.05 -6.06
C LEU A 334 -2.16 -4.46 -5.32
N VAL A 335 -2.75 -3.37 -5.79
CA VAL A 335 -3.96 -2.78 -5.18
C VAL A 335 -5.08 -3.83 -5.11
N ASN A 336 -5.33 -4.51 -6.22
CA ASN A 336 -6.37 -5.53 -6.31
C ASN A 336 -6.12 -6.70 -5.37
N GLU A 337 -4.91 -7.26 -5.35
CA GLU A 337 -4.56 -8.34 -4.42
C GLU A 337 -4.66 -7.90 -2.95
N LEU A 338 -4.28 -6.67 -2.60
CA LEU A 338 -4.45 -6.15 -1.25
C LEU A 338 -5.94 -6.07 -0.83
N PHE A 339 -6.85 -5.68 -1.74
CA PHE A 339 -8.29 -5.75 -1.49
C PHE A 339 -8.74 -7.20 -1.27
N LEU A 340 -8.30 -8.11 -2.13
CA LEU A 340 -8.71 -9.52 -2.07
C LEU A 340 -8.21 -10.26 -0.83
N TYR A 341 -7.05 -9.88 -0.30
CA TYR A 341 -6.45 -10.44 0.91
C TYR A 341 -6.84 -9.69 2.20
N SER A 342 -7.90 -8.88 2.16
CA SER A 342 -8.41 -8.11 3.30
C SER A 342 -7.39 -7.14 3.90
N ARG A 343 -6.46 -6.60 3.11
CA ARG A 343 -5.49 -5.57 3.52
C ARG A 343 -5.96 -4.18 3.09
N PHE A 344 -7.18 -3.83 3.49
CA PHE A 344 -7.89 -2.65 2.99
C PHE A 344 -7.13 -1.33 3.18
N ALA A 345 -6.52 -1.11 4.35
CA ALA A 345 -5.77 0.12 4.60
C ALA A 345 -4.62 0.28 3.60
N ASP A 346 -3.85 -0.79 3.40
CA ASP A 346 -2.73 -0.81 2.44
C ASP A 346 -3.22 -0.65 1.00
N ALA A 347 -4.33 -1.32 0.63
CA ALA A 347 -4.95 -1.22 -0.70
C ALA A 347 -5.38 0.22 -1.01
N PHE A 348 -6.10 0.86 -0.09
CA PHE A 348 -6.53 2.25 -0.24
C PHE A 348 -5.34 3.20 -0.32
N PHE A 349 -4.27 2.95 0.44
CA PHE A 349 -3.10 3.81 0.42
C PHE A 349 -2.39 3.71 -0.92
N ARG A 350 -2.17 2.49 -1.40
CA ARG A 350 -1.54 2.27 -2.71
C ARG A 350 -2.40 2.79 -3.87
N TYR A 351 -3.72 2.65 -3.78
CA TYR A 351 -4.64 3.26 -4.75
C TYR A 351 -4.52 4.79 -4.74
N TYR A 352 -4.47 5.38 -3.54
CA TYR A 352 -4.28 6.82 -3.38
C TYR A 352 -2.96 7.30 -3.99
N THR A 353 -1.84 6.63 -3.70
CA THR A 353 -0.54 7.00 -4.28
C THR A 353 -0.57 6.95 -5.80
N LEU A 354 -1.15 5.90 -6.39
CA LEU A 354 -1.23 5.77 -7.85
C LEU A 354 -2.10 6.86 -8.50
N LYS A 355 -3.22 7.21 -7.87
CA LYS A 355 -4.07 8.29 -8.37
C LYS A 355 -3.43 9.66 -8.20
N THR A 356 -2.73 9.89 -7.09
CA THR A 356 -1.93 11.10 -6.89
C THR A 356 -0.86 11.24 -7.98
N ASP A 357 -0.10 10.18 -8.26
CA ASP A 357 0.90 10.18 -9.33
C ASP A 357 0.25 10.46 -10.71
N GLU A 358 -0.91 9.85 -10.99
CA GLU A 358 -1.66 10.10 -12.23
C GLU A 358 -2.12 11.56 -12.37
N TYR A 359 -2.62 12.16 -11.28
CA TYR A 359 -3.00 13.57 -11.29
C TYR A 359 -1.79 14.48 -11.49
N ILE A 360 -0.70 14.23 -10.77
CA ILE A 360 0.55 15.01 -10.87
C ILE A 360 1.14 14.93 -12.28
N ASP A 361 1.18 13.74 -12.89
CA ASP A 361 1.68 13.54 -14.26
C ASP A 361 0.85 14.33 -15.30
N LYS A 362 -0.46 14.51 -15.06
CA LYS A 362 -1.39 15.22 -15.95
C LYS A 362 -1.56 16.71 -15.63
N LEU A 363 -1.12 17.15 -14.46
CA LEU A 363 -1.37 18.49 -13.95
C LEU A 363 -0.49 19.52 -14.65
N HIS A 364 0.78 19.21 -14.87
CA HIS A 364 1.80 20.15 -15.34
C HIS A 364 2.01 20.02 -16.85
N VAL A 365 1.86 21.14 -17.56
CA VAL A 365 2.17 21.23 -18.99
C VAL A 365 3.39 22.12 -19.17
N TRP A 366 4.46 21.54 -19.73
CA TRP A 366 5.67 22.28 -20.08
C TRP A 366 5.58 22.77 -21.52
N TYR A 367 5.88 24.05 -21.74
CA TYR A 367 5.89 24.63 -23.08
C TYR A 367 6.99 25.69 -23.22
N TYR A 368 7.35 26.01 -24.45
CA TYR A 368 8.25 27.12 -24.75
C TYR A 368 7.45 28.34 -25.20
N ASP A 369 7.79 29.48 -24.63
CA ASP A 369 7.37 30.79 -25.13
C ASP A 369 8.60 31.72 -25.15
N ASN A 370 8.86 32.34 -26.30
CA ASN A 370 10.01 33.23 -26.52
C ASN A 370 11.35 32.63 -26.06
N ASN A 371 11.63 31.37 -26.41
CA ASN A 371 12.82 30.59 -26.00
C ASN A 371 12.99 30.39 -24.47
N LYS A 372 11.96 30.69 -23.67
CA LYS A 372 11.92 30.42 -22.23
C LYS A 372 11.00 29.23 -21.97
N LEU A 373 11.47 28.31 -21.12
CA LEU A 373 10.65 27.17 -20.71
C LEU A 373 9.64 27.61 -19.65
N ASN A 374 8.37 27.32 -19.82
CA ASN A 374 7.28 27.69 -18.92
C ASN A 374 6.51 26.46 -18.43
N VAL A 375 5.85 26.60 -17.28
CA VAL A 375 4.91 25.62 -16.72
C VAL A 375 3.52 26.24 -16.66
N GLU A 376 2.55 25.53 -17.20
CA GLU A 376 1.13 25.79 -17.01
C GLU A 376 0.44 24.63 -16.30
N LEU A 377 -0.72 24.91 -15.70
CA LEU A 377 -1.52 23.93 -15.00
C LEU A 377 -2.80 23.63 -15.76
N ASN A 378 -3.14 22.36 -15.85
CA ASN A 378 -4.46 21.94 -16.29
C ASN A 378 -5.46 22.14 -15.13
N SER A 379 -6.34 23.14 -15.25
CA SER A 379 -7.30 23.53 -14.22
C SER A 379 -8.37 22.46 -13.95
N GLU A 380 -8.81 21.72 -14.97
CA GLU A 380 -9.76 20.60 -14.81
C GLU A 380 -9.14 19.48 -13.98
N ILE A 381 -7.89 19.13 -14.27
CA ILE A 381 -7.12 18.13 -13.53
C ILE A 381 -6.89 18.59 -12.09
N LEU A 382 -6.54 19.87 -11.87
CA LEU A 382 -6.37 20.42 -10.52
C LEU A 382 -7.66 20.33 -9.70
N ASN A 383 -8.81 20.70 -10.28
CA ASN A 383 -10.10 20.65 -9.61
C ASN A 383 -10.54 19.21 -9.27
N ALA A 384 -10.31 18.27 -10.18
CA ALA A 384 -10.51 16.85 -9.94
C ALA A 384 -9.59 16.34 -8.82
N PHE A 385 -8.32 16.77 -8.80
CA PHE A 385 -7.34 16.37 -7.81
C PHE A 385 -7.68 16.90 -6.40
N VAL A 386 -8.10 18.17 -6.29
CA VAL A 386 -8.62 18.76 -5.04
C VAL A 386 -9.78 17.93 -4.49
N SER A 387 -10.76 17.62 -5.34
CA SER A 387 -11.95 16.84 -4.96
C SER A 387 -11.58 15.42 -4.49
N PHE A 388 -10.64 14.78 -5.19
CA PHE A 388 -10.11 13.47 -4.85
C PHE A 388 -9.37 13.47 -3.51
N ASN A 389 -8.49 14.44 -3.29
CA ASN A 389 -7.67 14.49 -2.08
C ASN A 389 -8.51 14.79 -0.83
N TYR A 390 -9.45 15.74 -0.94
CA TYR A 390 -10.37 16.07 0.15
C TYR A 390 -11.12 14.83 0.62
N ARG A 391 -11.76 14.09 -0.30
CA ARG A 391 -12.46 12.82 0.03
C ARG A 391 -11.54 11.78 0.67
N SER A 392 -10.29 11.73 0.23
CA SER A 392 -9.28 10.81 0.75
C SER A 392 -8.89 11.15 2.19
N ILE A 393 -8.61 12.41 2.54
CA ILE A 393 -8.26 12.84 3.91
C ILE A 393 -9.31 12.38 4.94
N PHE A 394 -10.61 12.59 4.66
CA PHE A 394 -11.68 12.18 5.59
C PHE A 394 -11.77 10.66 5.75
N SER A 395 -11.59 9.93 4.66
CA SER A 395 -11.69 8.47 4.62
C SER A 395 -10.50 7.80 5.31
N LEU A 396 -9.32 8.43 5.25
CA LEU A 396 -8.04 7.82 5.55
C LEU A 396 -7.45 8.23 6.90
N ARG A 397 -7.86 9.38 7.46
CA ARG A 397 -7.35 9.89 8.76
C ARG A 397 -7.46 8.91 9.95
N LYS A 398 -8.41 7.96 9.91
CA LYS A 398 -8.63 6.96 10.97
C LYS A 398 -7.90 5.63 10.72
N LEU A 399 -7.25 5.47 9.57
CA LEU A 399 -6.72 4.17 9.11
C LEU A 399 -5.19 4.13 9.07
N TYR A 400 -4.53 5.28 9.11
CA TYR A 400 -3.13 5.41 8.74
C TYR A 400 -2.21 5.76 9.91
N GLY A 401 -1.00 5.21 9.85
CA GLY A 401 0.10 5.62 10.70
C GLY A 401 0.73 6.93 10.21
N ASN A 402 1.71 7.42 10.95
CA ASN A 402 2.35 8.71 10.68
C ASN A 402 2.95 8.81 9.26
N ASP A 403 3.56 7.74 8.75
CA ASP A 403 4.23 7.75 7.44
C ASP A 403 3.24 7.91 6.27
N GLN A 404 2.09 7.23 6.34
CA GLN A 404 1.05 7.37 5.31
C GLN A 404 0.32 8.72 5.42
N LEU A 405 0.12 9.22 6.65
CA LEU A 405 -0.45 10.55 6.87
C LEU A 405 0.48 11.65 6.37
N PHE A 406 1.80 11.48 6.53
CA PHE A 406 2.81 12.40 6.01
C PHE A 406 2.64 12.60 4.50
N PHE A 407 2.53 11.50 3.73
CA PHE A 407 2.32 11.58 2.28
C PHE A 407 1.01 12.32 1.93
N VAL A 408 -0.11 11.96 2.56
CA VAL A 408 -1.41 12.61 2.31
C VAL A 408 -1.39 14.11 2.67
N TYR A 409 -0.71 14.48 3.75
CA TYR A 409 -0.60 15.88 4.18
C TYR A 409 0.30 16.69 3.25
N ILE A 410 1.40 16.11 2.78
CA ILE A 410 2.25 16.73 1.76
C ILE A 410 1.43 17.02 0.50
N THR A 411 0.68 16.03 0.00
CA THR A 411 -0.16 16.21 -1.19
C THR A 411 -1.19 17.32 -1.00
N GLN A 412 -1.71 17.52 0.23
CA GLN A 412 -2.62 18.64 0.49
C GLN A 412 -1.92 20.00 0.45
N ILE A 413 -0.71 20.12 1.00
CA ILE A 413 0.09 21.36 0.91
C ILE A 413 0.40 21.66 -0.56
N GLU A 414 0.73 20.62 -1.31
CA GLU A 414 1.07 20.71 -2.72
C GLU A 414 -0.11 21.17 -3.58
N ILE A 415 -1.31 20.64 -3.32
CA ILE A 415 -2.53 21.13 -3.95
C ILE A 415 -2.76 22.62 -3.66
N GLU A 416 -2.54 23.08 -2.42
CA GLU A 416 -2.67 24.52 -2.11
C GLU A 416 -1.59 25.35 -2.83
N PHE A 417 -0.37 24.82 -2.99
CA PHE A 417 0.67 25.49 -3.78
C PHE A 417 0.22 25.70 -5.23
N TRP A 418 -0.30 24.65 -5.88
CA TRP A 418 -0.75 24.72 -7.27
C TRP A 418 -1.95 25.64 -7.49
N LYS A 419 -2.80 25.86 -6.47
CA LYS A 419 -3.92 26.82 -6.56
C LYS A 419 -3.49 28.28 -6.62
N TRP A 420 -2.30 28.61 -6.11
CA TRP A 420 -1.72 29.96 -6.09
C TRP A 420 -2.69 31.06 -5.60
N GLU A 421 -3.34 31.82 -6.48
CA GLU A 421 -4.27 32.90 -6.12
C GLU A 421 -5.42 32.37 -5.26
N ASN A 422 -5.93 31.19 -5.63
CA ASN A 422 -7.01 30.49 -4.95
C ASN A 422 -6.55 29.61 -3.78
N ALA A 423 -5.27 29.71 -3.39
CA ALA A 423 -4.73 28.95 -2.27
C ALA A 423 -5.36 29.40 -0.95
N VAL A 424 -5.74 28.44 -0.11
CA VAL A 424 -6.15 28.68 1.27
C VAL A 424 -4.94 28.43 2.16
N PHE A 425 -4.14 29.47 2.42
CA PHE A 425 -2.88 29.34 3.14
C PHE A 425 -3.07 28.86 4.59
N GLU A 426 -4.21 29.13 5.21
CA GLU A 426 -4.56 28.58 6.53
C GLU A 426 -4.60 27.05 6.49
N ASN A 427 -5.14 26.46 5.41
CA ASN A 427 -5.16 25.02 5.21
C ASN A 427 -3.73 24.49 5.01
N ALA A 428 -2.93 25.10 4.14
CA ALA A 428 -1.54 24.70 3.92
C ALA A 428 -0.74 24.73 5.24
N ASN A 429 -0.85 25.82 6.00
CA ASN A 429 -0.19 26.00 7.29
C ASN A 429 -0.66 25.01 8.35
N PHE A 430 -1.95 24.65 8.37
CA PHE A 430 -2.47 23.59 9.23
C PHE A 430 -1.77 22.26 8.97
N PHE A 431 -1.63 21.85 7.70
CA PHE A 431 -0.96 20.59 7.34
C PHE A 431 0.56 20.66 7.53
N ILE A 432 1.21 21.81 7.31
CA ILE A 432 2.62 22.03 7.65
C ILE A 432 2.86 21.74 9.14
N LYS A 433 2.04 22.31 10.03
CA LYS A 433 2.14 22.07 11.49
C LYS A 433 1.92 20.59 11.85
N LYS A 434 1.02 19.89 11.14
CA LYS A 434 0.80 18.45 11.33
C LYS A 434 2.03 17.63 10.95
N ILE A 435 2.67 17.95 9.82
CA ILE A 435 3.90 17.29 9.38
C ILE A 435 5.05 17.57 10.36
N GLU A 436 5.24 18.81 10.81
CA GLU A 436 6.27 19.15 11.80
C GLU A 436 6.11 18.39 13.11
N ARG A 437 4.87 18.13 13.54
CA ARG A 437 4.59 17.28 14.70
C ARG A 437 4.95 15.81 14.42
N ILE A 438 4.71 15.33 13.22
CA ILE A 438 5.10 13.97 12.81
C ILE A 438 6.62 13.83 12.78
N LEU A 439 7.35 14.79 12.21
CA LEU A 439 8.81 14.79 12.12
C LEU A 439 9.49 14.90 13.49
N ARG A 440 8.95 15.71 14.41
CA ARG A 440 9.45 15.78 15.80
C ARG A 440 9.37 14.45 16.54
N ASN A 441 8.41 13.60 16.18
CA ASN A 441 8.14 12.34 16.88
C ASN A 441 8.71 11.10 16.16
N ASN A 442 9.25 11.24 14.93
CA ASN A 442 9.77 10.11 14.15
C ASN A 442 11.02 10.56 13.37
N HIS A 443 12.17 9.97 13.68
CA HIS A 443 13.46 10.36 13.10
C HIS A 443 13.74 9.80 11.68
N SER A 444 12.89 8.92 11.15
CA SER A 444 13.19 8.12 9.94
C SER A 444 12.17 8.27 8.80
N ILE A 445 11.55 9.44 8.65
CA ILE A 445 10.60 9.67 7.54
C ILE A 445 11.36 10.09 6.28
N SER A 446 11.22 9.29 5.22
CA SER A 446 11.71 9.64 3.88
C SER A 446 10.99 10.87 3.33
N ASN A 447 11.69 11.72 2.57
CA ASN A 447 11.15 12.89 1.83
C ASN A 447 11.02 14.20 2.63
N THR A 448 11.82 14.40 3.68
CA THR A 448 11.91 15.67 4.43
C THR A 448 12.35 16.84 3.54
N GLU A 449 13.30 16.62 2.63
CA GLU A 449 13.78 17.65 1.70
C GLU A 449 12.64 18.22 0.84
N TYR A 450 11.83 17.35 0.25
CA TYR A 450 10.68 17.76 -0.56
C TYR A 450 9.68 18.60 0.24
N PHE A 451 9.36 18.17 1.47
CA PHE A 451 8.52 18.95 2.38
C PHE A 451 9.11 20.34 2.67
N HIS A 452 10.42 20.44 2.88
CA HIS A 452 11.08 21.73 3.13
C HIS A 452 11.03 22.65 1.91
N THR A 453 11.25 22.14 0.70
CA THR A 453 11.11 22.90 -0.55
C THR A 453 9.67 23.41 -0.72
N LEU A 454 8.68 22.54 -0.51
CA LEU A 454 7.28 22.91 -0.66
C LEU A 454 6.83 23.92 0.41
N LYS A 455 7.24 23.74 1.66
CA LYS A 455 7.00 24.70 2.76
C LYS A 455 7.61 26.06 2.43
N PHE A 456 8.84 26.09 1.90
CA PHE A 456 9.47 27.32 1.45
C PHE A 456 8.63 28.01 0.36
N CYS A 457 8.19 27.27 -0.66
CA CYS A 457 7.37 27.79 -1.75
C CYS A 457 6.02 28.36 -1.29
N ILE A 458 5.35 27.70 -0.35
CA ILE A 458 4.11 28.20 0.26
C ILE A 458 4.36 29.52 1.01
N ASN A 459 5.41 29.58 1.82
CA ASN A 459 5.70 30.77 2.64
C ASN A 459 5.98 32.00 1.78
N ILE A 460 6.75 31.86 0.70
CA ILE A 460 7.05 32.99 -0.19
C ILE A 460 5.81 33.46 -0.97
N LEU A 461 4.93 32.53 -1.41
CA LEU A 461 3.65 32.89 -2.06
C LEU A 461 2.67 33.57 -1.10
N GLN A 462 2.65 33.15 0.17
CA GLN A 462 1.83 33.77 1.19
C GLN A 462 2.32 35.20 1.46
N ASP A 463 3.62 35.36 1.71
CA ASP A 463 4.21 36.66 2.01
C ASP A 463 4.15 37.60 0.80
N SER A 464 4.19 37.09 -0.44
CA SER A 464 4.09 37.93 -1.64
C SER A 464 2.74 38.60 -1.82
N LYS A 465 1.70 38.16 -1.11
CA LYS A 465 0.40 38.86 -1.11
C LYS A 465 0.43 40.15 -0.27
N ILE A 466 1.45 40.37 0.56
CA ILE A 466 1.49 41.45 1.56
C ILE A 466 2.80 42.25 1.50
N MET A 467 3.92 41.61 1.14
CA MET A 467 5.25 42.21 1.15
C MET A 467 5.64 42.75 -0.24
N SER A 468 6.44 43.82 -0.25
CA SER A 468 7.09 44.30 -1.47
C SER A 468 8.16 43.32 -1.98
N ASP A 469 8.42 43.34 -3.29
CA ASP A 469 9.47 42.54 -3.94
C ASP A 469 10.84 42.68 -3.26
N LYS A 470 11.23 43.91 -2.89
CA LYS A 470 12.51 44.16 -2.20
C LYS A 470 12.60 43.40 -0.88
N THR A 471 11.51 43.41 -0.10
CA THR A 471 11.43 42.70 1.18
C THR A 471 11.45 41.18 0.98
N LEU A 472 10.70 40.68 -0.01
CA LEU A 472 10.69 39.25 -0.36
C LEU A 472 12.07 38.77 -0.78
N ILE A 473 12.77 39.51 -1.65
CA ILE A 473 14.13 39.19 -2.09
C ILE A 473 15.05 39.13 -0.87
N LYS A 474 15.06 40.14 -0.01
CA LYS A 474 15.92 40.17 1.19
C LYS A 474 15.69 38.95 2.09
N LYS A 475 14.43 38.52 2.25
CA LYS A 475 14.05 37.40 3.14
C LYS A 475 14.32 36.02 2.54
N TYR A 476 13.97 35.80 1.28
CA TYR A 476 13.90 34.46 0.69
C TYR A 476 15.01 34.13 -0.31
N TYR A 477 15.68 35.13 -0.88
CA TYR A 477 16.74 34.90 -1.87
C TYR A 477 17.89 34.01 -1.38
N PRO A 478 18.42 34.15 -0.14
CA PRO A 478 19.48 33.26 0.35
C PRO A 478 19.07 31.78 0.36
N VAL A 479 17.84 31.49 0.80
CA VAL A 479 17.29 30.13 0.85
C VAL A 479 17.05 29.59 -0.56
N PHE A 480 16.51 30.42 -1.46
CA PHE A 480 16.27 30.08 -2.85
C PHE A 480 17.56 29.68 -3.59
N ILE A 481 18.64 30.44 -3.38
CA ILE A 481 19.94 30.12 -3.98
C ILE A 481 20.52 28.84 -3.39
N SER A 482 20.43 28.65 -2.07
CA SER A 482 20.86 27.40 -1.42
C SER A 482 20.15 26.18 -2.03
N LEU A 483 18.84 26.26 -2.26
CA LEU A 483 18.07 25.21 -2.93
C LEU A 483 18.59 24.95 -4.36
N ILE A 484 18.81 26.00 -5.16
CA ILE A 484 19.33 25.85 -6.53
C ILE A 484 20.71 25.18 -6.54
N GLU A 485 21.63 25.59 -5.67
CA GLU A 485 22.97 25.00 -5.61
C GLU A 485 22.92 23.53 -5.14
N ASN A 486 22.04 23.21 -4.19
CA ASN A 486 21.78 21.83 -3.79
C ASN A 486 21.27 20.97 -4.95
N LEU A 487 20.40 21.50 -5.82
CA LEU A 487 19.88 20.80 -7.00
C LEU A 487 20.95 20.59 -8.09
N LYS A 488 21.96 21.46 -8.16
CA LYS A 488 23.11 21.31 -9.09
C LYS A 488 24.15 20.30 -8.62
N ASN A 489 23.99 19.71 -7.44
CA ASN A 489 24.93 18.71 -6.94
C ASN A 489 24.99 17.50 -7.91
N LYS A 490 26.18 17.22 -8.44
CA LYS A 490 26.42 16.15 -9.43
C LYS A 490 26.16 14.76 -8.87
N ASP A 491 26.30 14.57 -7.56
CA ASP A 491 26.10 13.28 -6.89
C ASP A 491 24.62 12.96 -6.64
N ARG A 492 23.70 13.92 -6.88
CA ARG A 492 22.25 13.67 -6.79
C ARG A 492 21.78 12.76 -7.93
N LYS A 493 21.28 11.58 -7.55
CA LYS A 493 20.69 10.56 -8.43
C LYS A 493 19.16 10.61 -8.57
N TYR A 494 18.47 11.53 -7.88
CA TYR A 494 17.00 11.63 -7.86
C TYR A 494 16.42 12.62 -8.89
N ASN A 495 15.09 12.59 -9.08
CA ASN A 495 14.37 13.33 -10.12
C ASN A 495 14.31 14.86 -9.86
N ILE A 496 15.32 15.60 -10.34
CA ILE A 496 15.44 17.07 -10.22
C ILE A 496 14.31 17.82 -10.95
N ILE A 497 13.64 17.18 -11.91
CA ILE A 497 12.59 17.80 -12.72
C ILE A 497 11.42 18.30 -11.87
N TYR A 498 11.08 17.57 -10.83
CA TYR A 498 9.94 17.94 -9.99
C TYR A 498 10.20 19.23 -9.21
N ASP A 499 11.36 19.33 -8.57
CA ASP A 499 11.80 20.57 -7.90
C ASP A 499 11.93 21.73 -8.88
N LEU A 500 12.42 21.48 -10.11
CA LEU A 500 12.46 22.49 -11.17
C LEU A 500 11.04 22.99 -11.53
N THR A 501 10.05 22.09 -11.58
CA THR A 501 8.65 22.43 -11.85
C THR A 501 8.13 23.41 -10.80
N LEU A 502 8.33 23.09 -9.51
CA LEU A 502 7.94 23.96 -8.39
C LEU A 502 8.59 25.35 -8.48
N LEU A 503 9.92 25.38 -8.67
CA LEU A 503 10.66 26.63 -8.72
C LEU A 503 10.33 27.48 -9.95
N LYS A 504 10.00 26.85 -11.09
CA LYS A 504 9.59 27.55 -12.32
C LYS A 504 8.19 28.14 -12.16
N PHE A 505 7.24 27.34 -11.69
CA PHE A 505 5.89 27.85 -11.41
C PHE A 505 5.94 29.00 -10.41
N LEU A 506 6.69 28.82 -9.31
CA LEU A 506 6.88 29.86 -8.30
C LEU A 506 7.43 31.16 -8.90
N SER A 507 8.53 31.09 -9.67
CA SER A 507 9.16 32.30 -10.23
C SER A 507 8.27 33.00 -11.25
N GLN A 508 7.51 32.24 -12.06
CA GLN A 508 6.50 32.79 -12.96
C GLN A 508 5.39 33.53 -12.21
N LYS A 509 4.89 32.96 -11.11
CA LYS A 509 3.81 33.57 -10.32
C LYS A 509 4.25 34.77 -9.49
N LEU A 510 5.47 34.77 -8.98
CA LEU A 510 6.04 35.93 -8.29
C LEU A 510 6.33 37.08 -9.27
N ASN A 511 6.68 36.77 -10.52
CA ASN A 511 7.08 37.73 -11.54
C ASN A 511 8.26 38.65 -11.12
N ILE A 512 9.14 38.15 -10.24
CA ILE A 512 10.34 38.88 -9.80
C ILE A 512 11.54 38.37 -10.63
N LYS A 513 12.18 39.30 -11.33
CA LYS A 513 13.27 39.01 -12.29
C LYS A 513 14.38 38.14 -11.71
N ILE A 514 14.85 38.43 -10.49
CA ILE A 514 15.99 37.72 -9.90
C ILE A 514 15.70 36.22 -9.66
N PHE A 515 14.47 35.87 -9.27
CA PHE A 515 14.08 34.47 -9.11
C PHE A 515 13.94 33.79 -10.47
N SER A 516 13.33 34.46 -11.44
CA SER A 516 13.17 33.96 -12.81
C SER A 516 14.51 33.66 -13.49
N ASP A 517 15.46 34.59 -13.43
CA ASP A 517 16.79 34.44 -14.02
C ASP A 517 17.56 33.25 -13.43
N LYS A 518 17.38 33.01 -12.13
CA LYS A 518 18.06 31.92 -11.42
C LYS A 518 17.45 30.56 -11.74
N THR A 519 16.12 30.46 -11.82
CA THR A 519 15.47 29.23 -12.28
C THR A 519 15.83 28.91 -13.73
N GLU A 520 15.91 29.90 -14.60
CA GLU A 520 16.30 29.70 -16.01
C GLU A 520 17.75 29.18 -16.11
N LYS A 521 18.67 29.73 -15.31
CA LYS A 521 20.05 29.21 -15.21
C LYS A 521 20.09 27.76 -14.72
N LEU A 522 19.23 27.38 -13.77
CA LEU A 522 19.11 25.99 -13.33
C LEU A 522 18.62 25.09 -14.48
N PHE A 523 17.57 25.51 -15.19
CA PHE A 523 17.05 24.78 -16.35
C PHE A 523 18.13 24.55 -17.41
N LEU A 524 18.85 25.60 -17.83
CA LEU A 524 19.93 25.50 -18.81
C LEU A 524 21.05 24.57 -18.34
N TRP A 525 21.39 24.63 -17.05
CA TRP A 525 22.37 23.71 -16.47
C TRP A 525 21.90 22.24 -16.57
N ILE A 526 20.63 21.95 -16.23
CA ILE A 526 20.05 20.60 -16.36
C ILE A 526 20.03 20.16 -17.82
N LYS A 527 19.58 21.02 -18.74
CA LYS A 527 19.57 20.74 -20.18
C LYS A 527 20.95 20.35 -20.71
N ASN A 528 22.00 21.02 -20.23
CA ASN A 528 23.37 20.77 -20.70
C ASN A 528 24.05 19.58 -20.02
N LYS A 529 23.77 19.33 -18.73
CA LYS A 529 24.46 18.29 -17.94
C LYS A 529 23.68 16.99 -17.82
N LYS A 530 22.36 17.02 -17.96
CA LYS A 530 21.42 15.89 -17.85
C LYS A 530 20.34 15.97 -18.95
N PRO A 531 20.71 16.06 -20.25
CA PRO A 531 19.77 16.26 -21.36
C PRO A 531 18.68 15.20 -21.45
N GLU A 532 18.95 13.97 -21.03
CA GLU A 532 18.00 12.86 -20.97
C GLU A 532 16.79 13.13 -20.07
N LEU A 533 16.95 13.94 -19.01
CA LEU A 533 15.84 14.34 -18.14
C LEU A 533 14.93 15.36 -18.82
N ILE A 534 15.49 16.26 -19.64
CA ILE A 534 14.73 17.27 -20.38
C ILE A 534 14.02 16.68 -21.59
N LYS A 535 14.63 15.73 -22.31
CA LYS A 535 13.98 15.03 -23.43
C LYS A 535 12.68 14.34 -23.02
N ARG A 536 12.57 13.91 -21.76
CA ARG A 536 11.34 13.29 -21.20
C ARG A 536 10.25 14.28 -20.82
N LEU A 537 10.57 15.58 -20.70
CA LEU A 537 9.61 16.65 -20.42
C LEU A 537 8.91 17.17 -21.67
N LEU A 538 9.60 17.09 -22.81
CA LEU A 538 9.10 17.56 -24.11
C LEU A 538 8.23 16.48 -24.73
N ILE A 539 6.99 16.36 -24.26
CA ILE A 539 5.94 15.75 -25.10
C ILE A 539 5.70 16.76 -26.23
N PRO A 540 5.81 16.37 -27.52
CA PRO A 540 5.43 17.26 -28.60
C PRO A 540 3.96 17.63 -28.39
N VAL A 541 3.69 18.90 -28.10
CA VAL A 541 2.37 19.49 -28.22
C VAL A 541 2.07 19.43 -29.71
N TYR A 542 1.39 18.37 -30.16
CA TYR A 542 0.68 18.46 -31.43
C TYR A 542 -0.35 19.56 -31.22
N SER A 543 -0.11 20.67 -31.91
CA SER A 543 -1.03 21.79 -32.03
C SER A 543 -2.43 21.24 -32.31
N GLN A 544 -3.34 21.41 -31.36
CA GLN A 544 -4.76 21.44 -31.66
C GLN A 544 -5.03 22.71 -32.47
N THR A 545 -4.81 22.60 -33.77
CA THR A 545 -5.33 23.51 -34.79
C THR A 545 -5.74 22.68 -36.00
N ALA A 546 -6.94 22.13 -35.94
CA ALA A 546 -7.92 21.99 -37.02
C ALA A 546 -9.24 21.50 -36.41
#